data_AF-A0A542ZIX8-F1
#
_entry.id   AF-A0A542ZIX8-F1
#
_cell.length_a   1.000
_cell.length_b   1.000
_cell.length_c   1.000
_cell.angle_alpha   90.00
_cell.angle_beta   90.00
_cell.angle_gamma   90.00
#
_symmetry.space_group_name_H-M   'P 1'
#
loop_
_entity.id
_entity.type
_entity.pdbx_description
1 polymer ?
#
loop_
_entity_poly.entity_id
_entity_poly.type
_entity_poly.pdbx_seq_one_letter_code
_entity_poly.pdbx_strand_id
1 'polypeptide(L)'
;MHRVRSKWAQFIIVDALLIAGFAALVIPGMTFAARAHDLRTQSIPAASEGLVIGTNHHDRPSYYIVFFHTQNGRQAEAHVYDWPGSAMPSRGDRVPIRYVPSKPTEAADARALPGYTLPIVLLGLALCMLVGGGIGLVAMRREFQGKAVSRSTHALPDAPSGHAGL
;
A
#
# COMPACT_ATOMS: atom_id res chain seq x y z
N MET A 1 22.84 -14.37 32.23
CA MET A 1 21.57 -14.65 31.50
C MET A 1 20.72 -13.41 31.18
N HIS A 2 20.79 -12.28 31.90
CA HIS A 2 19.94 -11.10 31.63
C HIS A 2 20.11 -10.41 30.25
N ARG A 3 21.31 -10.42 29.64
CA ARG A 3 21.55 -9.75 28.35
C ARG A 3 20.88 -10.40 27.13
N VAL A 4 20.52 -11.68 27.20
CA VAL A 4 19.92 -12.40 26.06
C VAL A 4 18.42 -12.08 25.95
N ARG A 5 17.74 -11.91 27.09
CA ARG A 5 16.32 -11.55 27.13
C ARG A 5 16.03 -10.15 26.57
N SER A 6 16.92 -9.19 26.74
CA SER A 6 16.66 -7.81 26.27
C SER A 6 16.72 -7.68 24.74
N LYS A 7 17.56 -8.48 24.07
CA LYS A 7 17.65 -8.46 22.60
C LYS A 7 16.38 -8.99 21.93
N TRP A 8 15.79 -10.05 22.50
CA TRP A 8 14.52 -10.61 22.03
C TRP A 8 13.37 -9.60 22.14
N ALA A 9 13.29 -8.84 23.22
CA ALA A 9 12.28 -7.80 23.37
C ALA A 9 12.41 -6.70 22.30
N GLN A 10 13.63 -6.30 21.94
CA GLN A 10 13.86 -5.31 20.88
C GLN A 10 13.40 -5.80 19.51
N PHE A 11 13.63 -7.07 19.18
CA PHE A 11 13.14 -7.64 17.91
C PHE A 11 11.62 -7.64 17.83
N ILE A 12 10.94 -8.03 18.92
CA ILE A 12 9.47 -8.05 18.96
C ILE A 12 8.88 -6.65 18.78
N ILE A 13 9.49 -5.63 19.39
CA ILE A 13 9.02 -4.23 19.26
C ILE A 13 9.18 -3.72 17.82
N VAL A 14 10.33 -3.98 17.19
CA VAL A 14 10.60 -3.55 15.81
C VAL A 14 9.63 -4.22 14.83
N ASP A 15 9.39 -5.52 15.01
CA ASP A 15 8.48 -6.28 14.16
C ASP A 15 7.02 -5.81 14.31
N ALA A 16 6.58 -5.56 15.55
CA ALA A 16 5.25 -5.01 15.82
C ALA A 16 5.06 -3.62 15.18
N LEU A 17 6.07 -2.75 15.21
CA LEU A 17 6.02 -1.42 14.58
C LEU A 17 5.97 -1.52 13.05
N LEU A 18 6.70 -2.46 12.44
CA LEU A 18 6.65 -2.71 11.01
C LEU A 18 5.28 -3.22 10.57
N ILE A 19 4.73 -4.19 11.30
CA ILE A 19 3.38 -4.74 11.03
C ILE A 19 2.33 -3.64 11.16
N ALA A 20 2.40 -2.84 12.23
CA ALA A 20 1.47 -1.72 12.43
C ALA A 20 1.58 -0.66 11.32
N GLY A 21 2.81 -0.28 10.94
CA GLY A 21 3.05 0.65 9.84
C GLY A 21 2.56 0.14 8.49
N PHE A 22 2.76 -1.16 8.22
CA PHE A 22 2.26 -1.80 7.01
C PHE A 22 0.72 -1.84 6.99
N ALA A 23 0.08 -2.22 8.09
CA ALA A 23 -1.38 -2.24 8.20
C ALA A 23 -1.98 -0.84 7.99
N ALA A 24 -1.37 0.18 8.57
CA ALA A 24 -1.80 1.57 8.40
C ALA A 24 -1.72 2.06 6.94
N LEU A 25 -0.86 1.46 6.12
CA LEU A 25 -0.68 1.83 4.72
C LEU A 25 -1.55 0.96 3.77
N VAL A 26 -1.72 -0.32 4.09
CA VAL A 26 -2.50 -1.27 3.27
C VAL A 26 -4.00 -1.09 3.46
N ILE A 27 -4.50 -0.85 4.67
CA ILE A 27 -5.95 -0.73 4.92
C ILE A 27 -6.56 0.42 4.08
N PRO A 28 -5.99 1.64 4.04
CA PRO A 28 -6.47 2.69 3.14
C PRO A 28 -6.31 2.33 1.66
N GLY A 29 -5.24 1.62 1.30
CA GLY A 29 -5.02 1.15 -0.08
C GLY A 29 -6.10 0.17 -0.53
N MET A 30 -6.50 -0.77 0.34
CA MET A 30 -7.55 -1.76 0.04
C MET A 30 -8.94 -1.12 -0.04
N THR A 31 -9.27 -0.16 0.82
CA THR A 31 -10.56 0.55 0.71
C THR A 31 -10.63 1.38 -0.57
N PHE A 32 -9.52 2.01 -0.98
CA PHE A 32 -9.44 2.72 -2.25
C PHE A 32 -9.52 1.77 -3.46
N ALA A 33 -8.84 0.62 -3.40
CA ALA A 33 -8.88 -0.40 -4.45
C ALA A 33 -10.27 -1.04 -4.58
N ALA A 34 -10.93 -1.35 -3.48
CA ALA A 34 -12.31 -1.85 -3.48
C ALA A 34 -13.26 -0.82 -4.10
N ARG A 35 -13.11 0.46 -3.75
CA ARG A 35 -13.88 1.55 -4.34
C ARG A 35 -13.58 1.69 -5.84
N ALA A 36 -12.33 1.61 -6.26
CA ALA A 36 -11.92 1.66 -7.67
C ALA A 36 -12.39 0.45 -8.48
N HIS A 37 -12.44 -0.74 -7.88
CA HIS A 37 -12.95 -1.95 -8.51
C HIS A 37 -14.45 -1.87 -8.71
N ASP A 38 -15.20 -1.44 -7.68
CA ASP A 38 -16.65 -1.27 -7.77
C ASP A 38 -17.00 -0.20 -8.82
N LEU A 39 -16.22 0.88 -8.87
CA LEU A 39 -16.28 1.88 -9.94
C LEU A 39 -15.99 1.28 -11.31
N ARG A 40 -15.16 0.25 -11.46
CA ARG A 40 -14.81 -0.34 -12.76
C ARG A 40 -15.85 -1.36 -13.23
N THR A 41 -16.43 -2.13 -12.32
CA THR A 41 -17.46 -3.13 -12.62
C THR A 41 -18.84 -2.52 -12.81
N GLN A 42 -19.14 -1.41 -12.12
CA GLN A 42 -20.42 -0.71 -12.24
C GLN A 42 -20.36 0.51 -13.16
N SER A 43 -19.18 1.02 -13.52
CA SER A 43 -19.11 2.07 -14.52
C SER A 43 -19.42 1.49 -15.90
N ILE A 44 -20.56 1.90 -16.43
CA ILE A 44 -20.78 2.04 -17.86
C ILE A 44 -19.54 2.79 -18.43
N PRO A 45 -18.93 2.36 -19.56
CA PRO A 45 -17.71 2.94 -20.09
C PRO A 45 -17.74 4.47 -20.05
N ALA A 46 -16.90 4.97 -19.15
CA ALA A 46 -16.83 6.35 -18.71
C ALA A 46 -16.18 7.19 -19.80
N ALA A 47 -17.01 7.89 -20.57
CA ALA A 47 -16.63 9.12 -21.28
C ALA A 47 -17.89 9.91 -21.66
N SER A 48 -18.89 10.02 -20.76
CA SER A 48 -19.88 11.09 -20.96
C SER A 48 -19.19 12.39 -20.59
N GLU A 49 -19.00 13.29 -21.56
CA GLU A 49 -18.60 14.65 -21.26
C GLU A 49 -19.67 15.31 -20.39
N GLY A 50 -19.27 15.76 -19.21
CA GLY A 50 -20.09 16.57 -18.32
C GLY A 50 -19.81 18.06 -18.56
N LEU A 51 -20.84 18.89 -18.49
CA LEU A 51 -20.73 20.34 -18.56
C LEU A 51 -20.68 20.91 -17.14
N VAL A 52 -19.64 21.68 -16.82
CA VAL A 52 -19.56 22.38 -15.54
C VAL A 52 -20.54 23.55 -15.55
N ILE A 53 -21.61 23.46 -14.77
CA ILE A 53 -22.65 24.49 -14.73
C ILE A 53 -22.48 25.48 -13.57
N GLY A 54 -21.69 25.10 -12.56
CA GLY A 54 -21.44 25.95 -11.41
C GLY A 54 -20.28 25.43 -10.55
N THR A 55 -19.75 26.34 -9.75
CA THR A 55 -18.69 26.07 -8.78
C THR A 55 -19.13 26.68 -7.46
N ASN A 56 -19.22 25.86 -6.40
CA ASN A 56 -19.39 26.39 -5.05
C ASN A 56 -18.02 26.41 -4.38
N HIS A 57 -17.52 27.61 -4.11
CA HIS A 57 -16.26 27.84 -3.39
C HIS A 57 -16.47 28.51 -2.03
N HIS A 58 -17.72 28.83 -1.67
CA HIS A 58 -18.03 29.56 -0.44
C HIS A 58 -18.13 28.62 0.76
N ASP A 59 -18.61 27.40 0.55
CA ASP A 59 -18.70 26.37 1.60
C ASP A 59 -17.55 25.35 1.48
N ARG A 60 -16.98 24.96 2.63
CA ARG A 60 -16.10 23.79 2.70
C ARG A 60 -16.94 22.55 3.01
N PRO A 61 -16.88 21.49 2.19
CA PRO A 61 -15.96 21.29 1.06
C PRO A 61 -16.40 21.97 -0.24
N SER A 62 -15.45 22.56 -0.97
CA SER A 62 -15.69 23.15 -2.31
C SER A 62 -16.05 22.07 -3.32
N TYR A 63 -17.06 22.31 -4.16
CA TYR A 63 -17.52 21.34 -5.15
C TYR A 63 -17.87 21.99 -6.48
N TYR A 64 -17.78 21.18 -7.53
CA TYR A 64 -18.19 21.52 -8.89
C TYR A 64 -19.52 20.85 -9.18
N ILE A 65 -20.46 21.59 -9.76
CA ILE A 65 -21.74 21.07 -10.21
C ILE A 65 -21.59 20.73 -11.69
N VAL A 66 -21.68 19.45 -12.01
CA VAL A 66 -21.49 18.94 -13.36
C VAL A 66 -22.77 18.29 -13.86
N PHE A 67 -23.19 18.72 -15.04
CA PHE A 67 -24.39 18.24 -15.70
C PHE A 67 -24.02 17.28 -16.83
N PHE A 68 -24.71 16.15 -16.92
CA PHE A 68 -24.41 15.14 -17.94
C PHE A 68 -25.63 14.33 -18.34
N HIS A 69 -25.50 13.60 -19.44
CA HIS A 69 -26.50 12.64 -19.88
C HIS A 69 -26.03 11.22 -19.55
N THR A 70 -26.90 10.47 -18.88
CA THR A 70 -26.73 9.03 -18.70
C THR A 70 -26.88 8.30 -20.04
N GLN A 71 -26.46 7.04 -20.11
CA GLN A 71 -26.60 6.22 -21.32
C GLN A 71 -28.07 6.10 -21.79
N ASN A 72 -29.02 6.22 -20.87
CA ASN A 72 -30.46 6.16 -21.16
C ASN A 72 -31.02 7.51 -21.62
N GLY A 73 -30.17 8.50 -21.92
CA GLY A 73 -30.56 9.86 -22.33
C GLY A 73 -31.14 10.71 -21.20
N ARG A 74 -31.17 10.21 -19.95
CA ARG A 74 -31.64 11.01 -18.81
C ARG A 74 -30.57 12.00 -18.39
N GLN A 75 -30.98 13.23 -18.17
CA GLN A 75 -30.15 14.27 -17.58
C GLN A 75 -29.93 13.98 -16.09
N ALA A 76 -28.70 14.15 -15.65
CA ALA A 76 -28.29 13.99 -14.26
C ALA A 76 -27.31 15.11 -13.89
N GLU A 77 -27.35 15.47 -12.61
CA GLU A 77 -26.47 16.44 -11.99
C GLU A 77 -25.67 15.73 -10.92
N ALA A 78 -24.38 16.00 -10.86
CA ALA A 78 -23.53 15.44 -9.82
C ALA A 78 -22.57 16.49 -9.27
N HIS A 79 -22.24 16.31 -7.98
CA HIS A 79 -21.26 17.12 -7.31
C HIS A 79 -19.91 16.42 -7.36
N VAL A 80 -18.92 17.10 -7.94
CA VAL A 80 -17.53 16.63 -7.95
C VAL A 80 -16.79 17.38 -6.85
N TYR A 81 -16.43 16.62 -5.81
CA TYR A 81 -15.56 17.08 -4.74
C TYR A 81 -14.11 16.74 -5.09
N ASP A 82 -13.16 17.56 -4.63
CA ASP A 82 -11.71 17.32 -4.77
C ASP A 82 -11.23 17.08 -6.22
N TRP A 83 -11.33 18.13 -7.05
CA TRP A 83 -10.90 18.07 -8.45
C TRP A 83 -9.41 17.68 -8.59
N PRO A 84 -9.07 16.55 -9.24
CA PRO A 84 -7.69 16.12 -9.40
C PRO A 84 -7.01 16.90 -10.53
N GLY A 85 -6.25 17.94 -10.17
CA GLY A 85 -5.42 18.66 -11.12
C GLY A 85 -5.10 20.08 -10.67
N SER A 86 -4.06 20.65 -11.25
CA SER A 86 -3.71 22.07 -11.05
C SER A 86 -4.65 23.02 -11.78
N ALA A 87 -5.27 22.56 -12.86
CA ALA A 87 -6.22 23.34 -13.64
C ALA A 87 -7.65 23.07 -13.13
N MET A 88 -8.19 24.01 -12.37
CA MET A 88 -9.60 24.02 -11.97
C MET A 88 -10.48 24.34 -13.18
N PRO A 89 -11.53 23.54 -13.45
CA PRO A 89 -12.42 23.80 -14.57
C PRO A 89 -13.30 25.02 -14.27
N SER A 90 -13.61 25.77 -15.32
CA SER A 90 -14.49 26.93 -15.27
C SER A 90 -15.91 26.56 -15.66
N ARG A 91 -16.88 27.41 -15.31
CA ARG A 91 -18.26 27.26 -15.77
C ARG A 91 -18.30 27.29 -17.30
N GLY A 92 -18.90 26.26 -17.89
CA GLY A 92 -18.98 26.05 -19.35
C GLY A 92 -17.97 25.04 -19.88
N ASP A 93 -16.99 24.61 -19.08
CA ASP A 93 -16.02 23.62 -19.51
C ASP A 93 -16.65 22.23 -19.62
N ARG A 94 -16.19 21.47 -20.60
CA ARG A 94 -16.52 20.06 -20.77
C ARG A 94 -15.46 19.22 -20.11
N VAL A 95 -15.87 18.34 -19.21
CA VAL A 95 -14.96 17.51 -18.43
C VAL A 95 -15.37 16.04 -18.51
N PRO A 96 -14.40 15.11 -18.61
CA PRO A 96 -14.71 13.70 -18.58
C PRO A 96 -15.14 13.30 -17.17
N ILE A 97 -16.37 12.80 -17.02
CA ILE A 97 -16.88 12.34 -15.73
C ILE A 97 -17.14 10.85 -15.73
N ARG A 98 -17.10 10.26 -14.53
CA ARG A 98 -17.49 8.88 -14.29
C ARG A 98 -18.73 8.84 -13.39
N TYR A 99 -19.85 8.39 -13.95
CA TYR A 99 -21.08 8.19 -13.20
C TYR A 99 -21.00 6.93 -12.33
N VAL A 100 -21.44 7.06 -11.08
CA VAL A 100 -21.45 5.98 -10.08
C VAL A 100 -22.90 5.70 -9.67
N PRO A 101 -23.53 4.62 -10.18
CA PRO A 101 -24.96 4.38 -9.94
C PRO A 101 -25.32 4.20 -8.46
N SER A 102 -24.41 3.66 -7.65
CA SER A 102 -24.61 3.47 -6.21
C SER A 102 -24.64 4.78 -5.41
N LYS A 103 -24.19 5.89 -6.02
CA LYS A 103 -24.18 7.24 -5.44
C LYS A 103 -24.51 8.30 -6.50
N PRO A 104 -25.77 8.45 -6.89
CA PRO A 104 -26.16 9.27 -8.04
C PRO A 104 -25.79 10.75 -7.90
N THR A 105 -25.60 11.24 -6.66
CA THR A 105 -25.22 12.62 -6.34
C THR A 105 -23.70 12.87 -6.29
N GLU A 106 -22.88 11.81 -6.25
CA GLU A 106 -21.41 11.92 -6.23
C GLU A 106 -20.85 11.47 -7.60
N ALA A 107 -20.28 12.40 -8.38
CA ALA A 107 -19.47 12.03 -9.54
C ALA A 107 -18.00 12.11 -9.18
N ALA A 108 -17.24 11.09 -9.57
CA ALA A 108 -15.79 11.11 -9.49
C ALA A 108 -15.24 11.58 -10.84
N ASP A 109 -14.20 12.42 -10.81
CA ASP A 109 -13.44 12.73 -12.01
C ASP A 109 -12.84 11.43 -12.57
N ALA A 110 -13.05 11.18 -13.86
CA ALA A 110 -12.50 10.02 -14.56
C ALA A 110 -10.96 10.01 -14.57
N ARG A 111 -10.32 11.18 -14.38
CA ARG A 111 -8.87 11.38 -14.28
C ARG A 111 -8.30 11.10 -12.90
N ALA A 112 -9.14 10.91 -11.87
CA ALA A 112 -8.72 10.35 -10.58
C ALA A 112 -8.33 8.89 -10.81
N LEU A 113 -7.19 8.69 -11.48
CA LEU A 113 -6.71 7.41 -11.93
C LEU A 113 -6.35 6.59 -10.69
N PRO A 114 -6.86 5.35 -10.56
CA PRO A 114 -6.41 4.38 -9.56
C PRO A 114 -4.97 3.88 -9.83
N GLY A 115 -4.20 4.57 -10.68
CA GLY A 115 -2.87 4.18 -11.14
C GLY A 115 -1.79 4.20 -10.05
N TYR A 116 -2.01 4.91 -8.94
CA TYR A 116 -1.04 4.98 -7.85
C TYR A 116 -1.18 3.85 -6.82
N THR A 117 -2.32 3.16 -6.78
CA THR A 117 -2.54 2.11 -5.77
C THR A 117 -1.60 0.92 -5.98
N LEU A 118 -1.43 0.48 -7.24
CA LEU A 118 -0.53 -0.62 -7.58
C LEU A 118 0.95 -0.35 -7.20
N PRO A 119 1.58 0.77 -7.61
CA PRO A 119 2.96 1.06 -7.23
C PRO A 119 3.14 1.25 -5.72
N ILE A 120 2.15 1.82 -5.01
CA ILE A 120 2.21 1.94 -3.53
C ILE A 120 2.21 0.57 -2.86
N VAL A 121 1.34 -0.36 -3.30
CA VAL A 121 1.30 -1.73 -2.77
C VAL A 121 2.60 -2.47 -3.08
N LEU A 122 3.12 -2.37 -4.30
CA LEU A 122 4.39 -2.99 -4.70
C LEU A 122 5.57 -2.44 -3.88
N LEU A 123 5.62 -1.13 -3.65
CA LEU A 123 6.65 -0.50 -2.81
C LEU A 123 6.58 -1.01 -1.36
N GLY A 124 5.38 -1.09 -0.79
CA GLY A 124 5.17 -1.64 0.56
C GLY A 124 5.63 -3.09 0.68
N LEU A 125 5.30 -3.92 -0.32
CA LEU A 125 5.70 -5.33 -0.35
C LEU A 125 7.24 -5.48 -0.51
N ALA A 126 7.86 -4.67 -1.35
CA ALA A 126 9.31 -4.64 -1.52
C ALA A 126 10.03 -4.24 -0.23
N LEU A 127 9.51 -3.24 0.51
CA LEU A 127 10.02 -2.86 1.83
C LEU A 127 9.90 -3.99 2.84
N CYS A 128 8.76 -4.69 2.89
CA CYS A 128 8.59 -5.86 3.76
C CYS A 128 9.59 -6.98 3.43
N MET A 129 9.82 -7.27 2.14
CA MET A 129 10.80 -8.27 1.71
C MET A 129 12.24 -7.87 2.06
N LEU A 130 12.61 -6.59 1.90
CA LEU A 130 13.94 -6.09 2.25
C LEU A 130 14.22 -6.19 3.75
N VAL A 131 13.24 -5.80 4.57
CA VAL A 131 13.40 -5.79 6.03
C VAL A 131 13.27 -7.20 6.61
N GLY A 132 12.23 -7.95 6.25
CA GLY A 132 12.00 -9.31 6.75
C GLY A 132 13.01 -10.32 6.19
N GLY A 133 13.28 -10.26 4.89
CA GLY A 133 14.23 -11.15 4.22
C GLY A 133 15.67 -10.92 4.64
N GLY A 134 16.09 -9.66 4.82
CA GLY A 134 17.44 -9.32 5.27
C GLY A 134 17.73 -9.84 6.68
N ILE A 135 16.77 -9.73 7.60
CA ILE A 135 16.93 -10.21 8.99
C ILE A 135 16.99 -11.75 9.03
N GLY A 136 16.12 -12.44 8.27
CA GLY A 136 16.12 -13.89 8.19
C GLY A 136 17.44 -14.48 7.69
N LEU A 137 18.02 -13.87 6.65
CA LEU A 137 19.30 -14.29 6.07
C LEU A 137 20.47 -14.12 7.05
N VAL A 138 20.49 -13.02 7.81
CA VAL A 138 21.53 -12.76 8.83
C VAL A 138 21.39 -13.73 10.01
N ALA A 139 20.16 -14.06 10.42
CA ALA A 139 19.92 -15.01 11.51
C ALA A 139 20.37 -16.43 11.13
N MET A 140 20.00 -16.91 9.93
CA MET A 140 20.45 -18.22 9.44
C MET A 140 21.97 -18.30 9.36
N ARG A 141 22.64 -17.27 8.82
CA ARG A 141 24.11 -17.27 8.67
C ARG A 141 24.82 -17.45 10.02
N ARG A 142 24.30 -16.86 11.09
CA ARG A 142 24.90 -16.98 12.44
C ARG A 142 24.76 -18.39 13.01
N GLU A 143 23.63 -19.05 12.76
CA GLU A 143 23.41 -20.41 13.27
C GLU A 143 24.33 -21.44 12.57
N PHE A 144 24.56 -21.27 11.26
CA PHE A 144 25.51 -22.09 10.53
C PHE A 144 26.96 -21.86 10.97
N GLN A 145 27.35 -20.63 11.27
CA GLN A 145 28.70 -20.35 11.78
C GLN A 145 28.93 -20.90 13.19
N GLY A 146 27.91 -20.87 14.07
CA GLY A 146 28.01 -21.44 15.41
C GLY A 146 28.19 -22.97 15.42
N LYS A 147 27.47 -23.68 14.53
CA LYS A 147 27.57 -25.14 14.42
C LYS A 147 28.90 -25.61 13.80
N ALA A 148 29.50 -24.82 12.91
CA ALA A 148 30.80 -25.14 12.31
C ALA A 148 31.94 -25.09 13.33
N VAL A 149 31.94 -24.12 14.25
CA VAL A 149 32.99 -23.95 15.27
C VAL A 149 32.91 -25.02 16.36
N SER A 150 31.71 -25.53 16.68
CA SER A 150 31.55 -26.56 17.72
C SER A 150 31.97 -27.96 17.28
N ARG A 151 32.15 -28.20 15.96
CA ARG A 151 32.60 -29.50 15.44
C ARG A 151 34.12 -29.65 15.42
N SER A 152 34.87 -28.55 15.37
CA SER A 152 36.34 -28.59 15.35
C SER A 152 36.97 -28.83 16.72
N THR A 153 36.24 -28.63 17.82
CA THR A 153 36.78 -28.78 19.19
C THR A 153 36.64 -30.18 19.79
N HIS A 154 35.97 -31.13 19.12
CA HIS A 154 35.78 -32.50 19.60
C HIS A 154 36.55 -33.58 18.83
N ALA A 155 37.44 -33.19 17.92
CA ALA A 155 38.24 -34.13 17.15
C ALA A 155 39.75 -33.90 17.35
N LEU A 156 40.21 -33.98 18.60
CA LEU A 156 41.61 -34.34 18.86
C LEU A 156 41.58 -35.60 19.74
N PRO A 157 41.74 -36.81 19.17
CA PRO A 157 41.98 -38.00 19.97
C PRO A 157 43.33 -37.84 20.67
N ASP A 158 43.33 -38.00 21.99
CA ASP A 158 44.53 -37.96 22.81
C ASP A 158 45.61 -38.88 22.22
N ALA A 159 46.73 -38.30 21.82
CA ALA A 159 47.88 -39.06 21.37
C ALA A 159 48.41 -39.89 22.55
N PRO A 160 48.55 -41.22 22.43
CA PRO A 160 49.05 -42.04 23.51
C PRO A 160 50.50 -41.64 23.83
N SER A 161 50.73 -41.15 25.05
CA SER A 161 52.06 -40.90 25.59
C SER A 161 52.79 -42.22 25.77
N GLY A 162 53.61 -42.59 24.78
CA GLY A 162 54.51 -43.72 24.87
C GLY A 162 55.51 -43.54 26.00
N HIS A 163 55.33 -44.31 27.06
CA HIS A 163 56.36 -44.52 28.08
C HIS A 163 57.48 -45.38 27.49
N ALA A 164 58.58 -44.75 27.10
CA ALA A 164 59.85 -45.41 26.90
C ALA A 164 60.58 -45.48 28.24
N GLY A 165 60.53 -46.65 28.89
CA GLY A 165 61.39 -47.00 30.02
C GLY A 165 62.29 -48.16 29.60
N LEU A 166 63.59 -47.87 29.48
CA LEU A 166 64.70 -48.83 29.45
C LEU A 166 65.46 -48.70 30.76
#